data_AF-A0A0U2VEB5-F1
#
_entry.id   AF-A0A0U2VEB5-F1
#
_cell.length_a   1.000
_cell.length_b   1.000
_cell.length_c   1.000
_cell.angle_alpha   90.00
_cell.angle_beta   90.00
_cell.angle_gamma   90.00
#
_symmetry.space_group_name_H-M   'P 1'
#
loop_
_entity.id
_entity.type
_entity.pdbx_description
1 polymer ?
#
loop_
_entity_poly.entity_id
_entity_poly.type
_entity_poly.pdbx_seq_one_letter_code
_entity_poly.pdbx_strand_id
1 'polypeptide(L)'
;MKNIITNEQLYTQLNDPTLILFDAGMLRPGLTGNYVAKVVLPNAQRFDIKNELADRSNPLPNTLCSETQFTQVMQKAGVNHDSYIVIYRNS
;
A
#
# COMPACT_ATOMS: atom_id res chain seq x y z
N MET A 1 -17.54 -10.42 -1.17
CA MET A 1 -16.44 -9.47 -0.91
C MET A 1 -17.06 -8.09 -0.83
N LYS A 2 -17.04 -7.42 0.33
CA LYS A 2 -17.76 -6.14 0.52
C LYS A 2 -16.91 -4.90 0.23
N ASN A 3 -15.59 -5.05 0.12
CA ASN A 3 -14.63 -3.93 0.05
C ASN A 3 -13.80 -4.00 -1.24
N ILE A 4 -14.46 -4.18 -2.39
CA ILE A 4 -13.83 -4.12 -3.72
C ILE A 4 -14.57 -3.06 -4.51
N ILE A 5 -13.84 -2.18 -5.17
CA ILE A 5 -14.37 -1.18 -6.08
C ILE A 5 -13.87 -1.41 -7.49
N THR A 6 -14.62 -0.95 -8.49
CA THR A 6 -14.19 -0.96 -9.89
C THR A 6 -13.28 0.23 -10.19
N ASN A 7 -12.59 0.17 -11.32
CA ASN A 7 -11.84 1.27 -11.89
C ASN A 7 -12.73 2.49 -12.17
N GLU A 8 -13.98 2.31 -12.61
CA GLU A 8 -14.92 3.42 -12.81
C GLU A 8 -15.26 4.11 -11.48
N GLN A 9 -15.53 3.33 -10.42
CA GLN A 9 -15.82 3.87 -9.09
C GLN A 9 -14.62 4.62 -8.49
N LEU A 10 -13.41 4.12 -8.70
CA LEU A 10 -12.20 4.83 -8.29
C LEU A 10 -12.02 6.11 -9.10
N TYR A 11 -12.25 6.05 -10.43
CA TYR A 11 -12.11 7.19 -11.31
C TYR A 11 -13.00 8.37 -10.91
N THR A 12 -14.25 8.11 -10.48
CA THR A 12 -15.15 9.18 -10.01
C THR A 12 -14.70 9.84 -8.71
N GLN A 13 -13.73 9.26 -7.99
CA GLN A 13 -13.23 9.75 -6.70
C GLN A 13 -11.80 10.28 -6.77
N LEU A 14 -11.15 10.32 -7.95
CA LEU A 14 -9.72 10.65 -8.07
C LEU A 14 -9.32 12.03 -7.53
N ASN A 15 -10.27 12.96 -7.47
CA ASN A 15 -10.04 14.31 -6.96
C ASN A 15 -10.51 14.50 -5.51
N ASP A 16 -11.00 13.44 -4.87
CA ASP A 16 -11.39 13.49 -3.45
C ASP A 16 -10.13 13.67 -2.59
N PRO A 17 -10.02 14.74 -1.78
CA PRO A 17 -8.85 14.97 -0.95
C PRO A 17 -8.65 13.92 0.17
N THR A 18 -9.68 13.13 0.49
CA THR A 18 -9.60 12.03 1.46
C THR A 18 -9.08 10.74 0.85
N LEU A 19 -9.01 10.64 -0.48
CA LEU A 19 -8.53 9.45 -1.18
C LEU A 19 -7.02 9.28 -1.01
N ILE A 20 -6.63 8.10 -0.52
CA ILE A 20 -5.23 7.68 -0.44
C ILE A 20 -5.04 6.41 -1.25
N LEU A 21 -4.19 6.49 -2.26
CA LEU A 21 -3.88 5.38 -3.15
C LEU A 21 -2.58 4.70 -2.75
N PHE A 22 -2.64 3.38 -2.68
CA PHE A 22 -1.52 2.54 -2.31
C PHE A 22 -1.29 1.45 -3.36
N ASP A 23 -0.08 1.40 -3.89
CA ASP A 23 0.41 0.28 -4.69
C ASP A 23 1.04 -0.78 -3.76
N ALA A 24 0.41 -1.95 -3.69
CA ALA A 24 0.85 -3.13 -2.95
C ALA A 24 1.51 -4.18 -3.87
N GLY A 25 2.01 -3.77 -5.04
CA GLY A 25 2.83 -4.62 -5.89
C GLY A 25 4.06 -5.19 -5.16
N MET A 26 4.46 -6.40 -5.54
CA MET A 26 5.58 -7.12 -4.93
C MET A 26 6.42 -7.83 -5.99
N LEU A 27 7.70 -8.05 -5.70
CA LEU A 27 8.50 -8.98 -6.49
C LEU A 27 7.91 -10.38 -6.38
N ARG A 28 7.94 -11.11 -7.50
CA ARG A 28 7.51 -12.51 -7.53
C ARG A 28 8.46 -13.35 -6.66
N PRO A 29 7.94 -14.38 -5.96
CA PRO A 29 8.77 -15.32 -5.22
C PRO A 29 9.90 -15.88 -6.11
N GLY A 30 11.10 -15.98 -5.55
CA GLY A 30 12.29 -16.47 -6.27
C GLY A 30 13.08 -15.41 -7.04
N LEU A 31 12.58 -14.17 -7.15
CA LEU A 31 13.35 -13.05 -7.71
C LEU A 31 14.08 -12.28 -6.61
N THR A 32 15.31 -11.84 -6.91
CA THR A 32 16.13 -11.02 -6.02
C THR A 32 15.99 -9.52 -6.35
N GLY A 33 16.21 -8.66 -5.35
CA GLY A 33 16.16 -7.21 -5.48
C GLY A 33 14.93 -6.55 -4.83
N ASN A 34 14.58 -5.37 -5.35
CA ASN A 34 13.46 -4.55 -4.90
C ASN A 34 12.34 -4.50 -5.95
N TYR A 35 11.10 -4.39 -5.49
CA TYR A 35 9.98 -4.19 -6.39
C TYR A 35 10.07 -2.81 -7.03
N VAL A 36 9.95 -2.77 -8.36
CA VAL A 36 9.87 -1.55 -9.14
C VAL A 36 8.65 -1.67 -10.04
N ALA A 37 7.64 -0.85 -9.78
CA ALA A 37 6.47 -0.75 -10.64
C ALA A 37 6.87 -0.09 -11.98
N LYS A 38 6.48 -0.69 -13.10
CA LYS A 38 6.65 -0.06 -14.43
C LYS A 38 5.70 1.11 -14.62
N VAL A 39 4.49 0.99 -14.08
CA VAL A 39 3.42 1.99 -14.13
C VAL A 39 2.68 1.93 -12.80
N VAL A 40 2.37 3.09 -12.25
CA VAL A 40 1.56 3.29 -11.04
C VAL A 40 0.44 4.27 -11.36
N LEU A 41 -0.68 4.16 -10.63
CA LEU A 41 -1.70 5.20 -10.63
C LEU A 41 -1.09 6.53 -10.14
N PRO A 42 -1.54 7.68 -10.68
CA PRO A 42 -1.11 8.99 -10.19
C PRO A 42 -1.30 9.12 -8.68
N ASN A 43 -0.34 9.74 -8.01
CA ASN A 43 -0.33 9.97 -6.55
C ASN A 43 -0.34 8.70 -5.67
N ALA A 44 -0.25 7.51 -6.27
CA ALA A 44 -0.16 6.28 -5.49
C ALA A 44 1.17 6.21 -4.74
N GLN A 45 1.08 5.96 -3.44
CA GLN A 45 2.20 5.71 -2.56
C GLN A 45 2.49 4.20 -2.50
N ARG A 46 3.69 3.83 -2.05
CA ARG A 46 4.04 2.41 -1.87
C ARG A 46 3.43 1.84 -0.59
N PHE A 47 2.83 0.67 -0.69
CA PHE A 47 2.43 -0.15 0.45
C PHE A 47 3.47 -1.25 0.66
N ASP A 48 4.58 -0.89 1.30
CA ASP A 48 5.75 -1.75 1.41
C ASP A 48 5.66 -2.72 2.59
N ILE A 49 4.93 -3.82 2.39
CA ILE A 49 4.81 -4.93 3.36
C ILE A 49 6.09 -5.76 3.53
N LYS A 50 7.13 -5.49 2.74
CA LYS A 50 8.41 -6.21 2.82
C LYS A 50 9.39 -5.48 3.73
N ASN A 51 9.38 -4.15 3.74
CA ASN A 51 10.32 -3.35 4.50
C ASN A 51 9.66 -2.42 5.52
N GLU A 52 8.92 -1.40 5.07
CA GLU A 52 8.41 -0.35 5.98
C GLU A 52 7.30 -0.86 6.90
N LEU A 53 6.45 -1.76 6.42
CA LEU A 53 5.34 -2.34 7.18
C LEU A 53 5.66 -3.75 7.70
N ALA A 54 6.95 -4.12 7.72
CA ALA A 54 7.44 -5.41 8.20
C ALA A 54 8.22 -5.27 9.51
N ASP A 55 8.14 -6.30 10.36
CA ASP A 55 9.09 -6.53 11.43
C ASP A 55 10.38 -7.11 10.83
N ARG A 56 11.38 -6.24 10.67
CA ARG A 56 12.69 -6.60 10.11
C ARG A 56 13.63 -7.25 11.12
N SER A 57 13.23 -7.37 12.39
CA SER A 57 13.98 -8.11 13.41
C SER A 57 13.63 -9.59 13.42
N ASN A 58 12.48 -9.97 12.84
CA ASN A 58 12.07 -11.36 12.73
C ASN A 58 12.81 -12.07 11.58
N PRO A 59 13.33 -13.29 11.78
CA PRO A 59 13.93 -14.07 10.70
C PRO A 59 12.92 -14.51 9.62
N LEU A 60 11.63 -14.52 9.93
CA LEU A 60 10.57 -14.87 8.96
C LEU A 60 10.25 -13.66 8.06
N PRO A 61 10.21 -13.86 6.72
CA PRO A 61 9.90 -12.79 5.79
C PRO A 61 8.44 -12.35 5.90
N ASN A 62 8.17 -11.09 5.57
CA ASN A 62 6.83 -10.49 5.59
C ASN A 62 6.10 -10.63 6.94
N THR A 63 6.86 -10.74 8.04
CA THR A 63 6.29 -10.64 9.39
C THR A 63 5.75 -9.23 9.56
N LEU A 64 4.51 -9.10 10.03
CA LEU A 64 3.86 -7.81 10.22
C LEU A 64 4.63 -6.98 11.26
N CYS A 65 4.77 -5.68 11.00
CA CYS A 65 5.31 -4.74 11.97
C CYS A 65 4.41 -4.56 13.22
N SER A 66 4.92 -3.85 14.22
CA SER A 66 4.13 -3.47 15.39
C SER A 66 3.04 -2.45 15.02
N GLU A 67 2.00 -2.37 15.84
CA GLU A 67 0.94 -1.35 15.71
C GLU A 67 1.52 0.08 15.68
N THR A 68 2.50 0.36 16.54
CA THR A 68 3.16 1.67 16.59
C THR A 68 3.89 1.99 15.29
N GLN A 69 4.64 1.04 14.73
CA GLN A 69 5.33 1.23 13.46
C GLN A 69 4.34 1.41 12.32
N PHE A 70 3.31 0.55 12.24
CA PHE A 70 2.27 0.66 11.23
C PHE A 70 1.59 2.04 11.27
N THR A 71 1.19 2.48 12.46
CA THR A 71 0.55 3.79 12.67
C THR A 71 1.45 4.94 12.22
N GLN A 72 2.73 4.92 12.59
CA GLN A 72 3.67 5.98 12.20
C GLN A 72 3.87 6.03 10.68
N VAL A 73 4.02 4.89 10.02
CA VAL A 73 4.20 4.82 8.56
C VAL A 73 2.94 5.29 7.84
N MET A 74 1.75 4.84 8.27
CA MET A 74 0.49 5.26 7.67
C MET A 74 0.20 6.76 7.88
N GLN A 75 0.45 7.29 9.07
CA GLN A 75 0.30 8.72 9.36
C GLN A 75 1.25 9.58 8.50
N LYS A 76 2.50 9.13 8.33
CA LYS A 76 3.46 9.79 7.41
C LYS A 76 2.98 9.78 5.96
N ALA A 77 2.24 8.75 5.55
CA ALA A 77 1.60 8.65 4.25
C ALA A 77 0.30 9.48 4.13
N GLY A 78 -0.09 10.21 5.18
CA GLY A 78 -1.28 11.07 5.20
C GLY A 78 -2.57 10.36 5.60
N VAL A 79 -2.51 9.10 6.03
CA VAL A 79 -3.69 8.33 6.46
C VAL A 79 -4.21 8.88 7.78
N ASN A 80 -5.50 9.23 7.77
CA ASN A 80 -6.26 9.75 8.90
C ASN A 80 -7.55 8.94 9.08
N HIS A 81 -8.31 9.27 10.13
CA HIS A 81 -9.52 8.52 10.50
C HIS A 81 -10.62 8.57 9.42
N ASP A 82 -10.65 9.64 8.64
CA ASP A 82 -11.60 9.91 7.56
C ASP A 82 -11.06 9.56 6.16
N SER A 83 -9.85 8.99 6.08
CA SER A 83 -9.26 8.63 4.79
C SER A 83 -10.02 7.51 4.10
N TYR A 84 -10.24 7.68 2.80
CA TYR A 84 -10.70 6.63 1.91
C TYR A 84 -9.51 5.93 1.26
N ILE A 85 -9.18 4.74 1.76
CA ILE A 85 -7.95 4.03 1.36
C ILE A 85 -8.27 3.02 0.26
N VAL A 86 -7.55 3.13 -0.86
CA VAL A 86 -7.62 2.16 -1.95
C VAL A 86 -6.25 1.53 -2.17
N ILE A 87 -6.18 0.23 -1.94
CA ILE A 87 -4.97 -0.58 -2.15
C ILE A 87 -5.17 -1.40 -3.43
N TYR A 88 -4.22 -1.31 -4.36
CA TYR A 88 -4.22 -2.10 -5.59
C TYR A 88 -2.88 -2.80 -5.79
N ARG A 89 -2.83 -3.74 -6.72
CA ARG A 89 -1.59 -4.33 -7.20
C ARG A 89 -1.65 -4.50 -8.71
N ASN A 90 -0.55 -4.23 -9.39
CA ASN A 90 -0.36 -4.64 -10.78
C ASN A 90 0.27 -6.05 -10.79
N SER A 91 -0.38 -7.03 -11.43
CA SER A 91 0.00 -8.45 -11.37
C SER A 91 0.54 -8.97 -12.70
#